data_AF-A0A3A0FB42-F1
#
_entry.id   AF-A0A3A0FB42-F1
#
_cell.length_a   1.000
_cell.length_b   1.000
_cell.length_c   1.000
_cell.angle_alpha   90.00
_cell.angle_beta   90.00
_cell.angle_gamma   90.00
#
_symmetry.space_group_name_H-M   'P 1'
#
loop_
_entity.id
_entity.type
_entity.pdbx_description
1 polymer ?
#
loop_
_entity_poly.entity_id
_entity_poly.type
_entity_poly.pdbx_seq_one_letter_code
_entity_poly.pdbx_strand_id
1 'polypeptide(L)'
;MRVPMIDVNVSTDVIASRAMSIVGMLDHAATSFSSKACVVAPERSVTFLQFRAEVLNIASWLHRIGIRPRDRVAILDVNSLNFMLAACAVGAIGAIIVPLNYRQRVPEMRYQIRDSGARLLLVGSRYDSEAEALASDLELGARRLDGDVFQACLSAGDGAADVELEHNSDSPFAICYTSGTTGNPKGAVITQRVAHMRALKLLYELGLRHDDVMHMTTPMFHISCLMLSLGGLLRGSTQVVAPQFDVDSTLALIGRHGVTFINVVPTILSMILNRPDFTPAMLKGLRVIMYTAAPISFPIVPGIDFAGVVRDSAAPEFAPATACCSPAGAWARHGPAVLPNAPGSSPSGC
;
A
#
# COMPACT_ATOMS: atom_id res chain seq x y z
N MET A 1 11.85 -41.27 32.76
CA MET A 1 10.64 -40.44 32.92
C MET A 1 10.89 -39.13 32.17
N ARG A 2 10.24 -38.88 31.02
CA ARG A 2 10.41 -37.60 30.30
C ARG A 2 9.48 -36.57 30.94
N VAL A 3 10.06 -35.47 31.41
CA VAL A 3 9.28 -34.32 31.90
C VAL A 3 8.57 -33.69 30.70
N PRO A 4 7.24 -33.47 30.76
CA PRO A 4 6.53 -32.82 29.65
C PRO A 4 7.02 -31.37 29.53
N MET A 5 7.47 -31.00 28.33
CA MET A 5 7.78 -29.62 27.99
C MET A 5 6.46 -28.87 27.78
N ILE A 6 6.29 -27.76 28.49
CA ILE A 6 5.15 -26.85 28.30
C ILE A 6 5.55 -25.86 27.20
N ASP A 7 4.80 -25.85 26.10
CA ASP A 7 5.00 -24.87 25.03
C ASP A 7 4.35 -23.55 25.41
N VAL A 8 5.18 -22.58 25.82
CA VAL A 8 4.76 -21.22 26.16
C VAL A 8 4.47 -20.36 24.93
N ASN A 9 4.84 -20.81 23.73
CA ASN A 9 4.75 -20.02 22.50
C ASN A 9 3.36 -20.05 21.87
N VAL A 10 2.52 -21.04 22.16
CA VAL A 10 1.17 -21.17 21.58
C VAL A 10 0.34 -19.90 21.80
N SER A 11 0.47 -19.27 22.99
CA SER A 11 -0.22 -18.00 23.27
C SER A 11 0.38 -16.81 22.51
N THR A 12 1.71 -16.75 22.41
CA THR A 12 2.44 -15.68 21.72
C THR A 12 2.21 -15.74 20.21
N ASP A 13 2.18 -16.92 19.61
CA ASP A 13 1.98 -17.10 18.17
C ASP A 13 0.57 -16.70 17.73
N VAL A 14 -0.45 -17.02 18.53
CA VAL A 14 -1.83 -16.58 18.27
C VAL A 14 -1.97 -15.06 18.41
N ILE A 15 -1.39 -14.46 19.45
CA ILE A 15 -1.40 -13.00 19.65
C ILE A 15 -0.66 -12.29 18.51
N ALA A 16 0.53 -12.78 18.16
CA ALA A 16 1.34 -12.22 17.08
C ALA A 16 0.63 -12.36 15.73
N SER A 17 0.05 -13.53 15.44
CA SER A 17 -0.69 -13.76 14.20
C SER A 17 -1.89 -12.82 14.08
N ARG A 18 -2.66 -12.65 15.16
CA ARG A 18 -3.77 -11.69 15.18
C ARG A 18 -3.29 -10.26 14.95
N ALA A 19 -2.23 -9.83 15.63
CA ALA A 19 -1.66 -8.48 15.48
C ALA A 19 -1.13 -8.22 14.06
N MET A 20 -0.63 -9.26 13.38
CA MET A 20 -0.10 -9.18 12.02
C MET A 20 -1.18 -9.35 10.93
N SER A 21 -2.41 -9.72 11.28
CA SER A 21 -3.53 -9.71 10.34
C SER A 21 -3.91 -8.30 9.91
N ILE A 22 -4.59 -8.17 8.77
CA ILE A 22 -5.17 -6.90 8.30
C ILE A 22 -6.14 -6.35 9.34
N VAL A 23 -6.96 -7.21 9.95
CA VAL A 23 -7.88 -6.80 11.00
C VAL A 23 -7.14 -6.30 12.25
N GLY A 24 -6.08 -6.99 12.67
CA GLY A 24 -5.25 -6.54 13.78
C GLY A 24 -4.61 -5.17 13.53
N MET A 25 -4.17 -4.91 12.30
CA MET A 25 -3.66 -3.61 11.88
C MET A 25 -4.74 -2.52 11.96
N LEU A 26 -5.95 -2.81 11.48
CA LEU A 26 -7.08 -1.87 11.54
C LEU A 26 -7.51 -1.59 13.00
N ASP A 27 -7.57 -2.63 13.83
CA ASP A 27 -7.89 -2.53 15.27
C ASP A 27 -6.86 -1.65 15.99
N HIS A 28 -5.57 -1.90 15.74
CA HIS A 28 -4.49 -1.10 16.29
C HIS A 28 -4.61 0.38 15.88
N ALA A 29 -4.84 0.64 14.59
CA ALA A 29 -4.91 1.99 14.06
C ALA A 29 -6.13 2.76 14.59
N ALA A 30 -7.31 2.12 14.62
CA ALA A 30 -8.52 2.72 15.15
C ALA A 30 -8.44 2.99 16.66
N THR A 31 -7.75 2.13 17.42
CA THR A 31 -7.57 2.31 18.87
C THR A 31 -6.54 3.40 19.17
N SER A 32 -5.41 3.40 18.47
CA SER A 32 -4.26 4.25 18.80
C SER A 32 -4.39 5.67 18.23
N PHE A 33 -5.03 5.82 17.08
CA PHE A 33 -5.10 7.09 16.35
C PHE A 33 -6.53 7.61 16.18
N SER A 34 -7.52 6.72 16.26
CA SER A 34 -8.96 7.03 16.39
C SER A 34 -9.44 8.20 15.52
N SER A 35 -9.62 9.39 16.10
CA SER A 35 -10.16 10.60 15.46
C SER A 35 -9.16 11.32 14.53
N LYS A 36 -7.91 10.86 14.45
CA LYS A 36 -6.93 11.42 13.53
C LYS A 36 -7.30 11.07 12.08
N ALA A 37 -7.04 12.00 11.16
CA ALA A 37 -7.20 11.77 9.72
C ALA A 37 -6.34 10.59 9.25
N CYS A 38 -7.00 9.59 8.66
CA CYS A 38 -6.39 8.40 8.07
C CYS A 38 -6.16 8.62 6.58
N VAL A 39 -7.22 8.97 5.84
CA VAL A 39 -7.15 9.24 4.40
C VAL A 39 -7.81 10.59 4.09
N VAL A 40 -7.15 11.37 3.25
CA VAL A 40 -7.67 12.59 2.65
C VAL A 40 -7.74 12.37 1.14
N ALA A 41 -8.95 12.24 0.62
CA ALA A 41 -9.22 12.09 -0.81
C ALA A 41 -10.00 13.32 -1.34
N PRO A 42 -10.10 13.52 -2.67
CA PRO A 42 -10.81 14.67 -3.24
C PRO A 42 -12.26 14.78 -2.80
N GLU A 43 -12.95 13.65 -2.67
CA GLU A 43 -14.36 13.56 -2.32
C GLU A 43 -14.63 13.78 -0.84
N ARG A 44 -13.78 13.21 0.05
CA ARG A 44 -13.90 13.34 1.50
C ARG A 44 -12.63 12.90 2.23
N SER A 45 -12.58 13.22 3.52
CA SER A 45 -11.58 12.70 4.44
C SER A 45 -12.20 11.75 5.45
N VAL A 46 -11.46 10.73 5.86
CA VAL A 46 -11.87 9.77 6.90
C VAL A 46 -10.82 9.69 7.99
N THR A 47 -11.29 9.55 9.21
CA THR A 47 -10.46 9.23 10.38
C THR A 47 -10.10 7.75 10.43
N PHE A 48 -9.14 7.35 11.27
CA PHE A 48 -8.80 5.94 11.46
C PHE A 48 -9.98 5.12 11.97
N LEU A 49 -10.78 5.70 12.87
CA LEU A 49 -11.99 5.06 13.38
C LEU A 49 -13.03 4.83 12.27
N GLN A 50 -13.26 5.86 11.44
CA GLN A 50 -14.19 5.76 10.30
C GLN A 50 -13.68 4.78 9.23
N PHE A 51 -12.39 4.83 8.90
CA PHE A 51 -11.79 3.92 7.93
C PHE A 51 -12.00 2.45 8.33
N ARG A 52 -11.74 2.11 9.60
CA ARG A 52 -12.01 0.76 10.11
C ARG A 52 -13.49 0.39 10.01
N ALA A 53 -14.39 1.28 10.44
CA ALA A 53 -15.83 1.01 10.39
C ALA A 53 -16.33 0.76 8.95
N GLU A 54 -15.86 1.57 8.00
CA GLU A 54 -16.22 1.43 6.59
C GLU A 54 -15.65 0.16 5.96
N VAL A 55 -14.39 -0.20 6.27
CA VAL A 55 -13.80 -1.48 5.86
C VAL A 55 -14.65 -2.65 6.33
N LEU A 56 -15.11 -2.60 7.57
CA LEU A 56 -15.95 -3.62 8.19
C LEU A 56 -17.34 -3.69 7.53
N ASN A 57 -17.97 -2.55 7.23
CA ASN A 57 -19.24 -2.56 6.49
C ASN A 57 -19.09 -3.17 5.08
N ILE A 58 -17.99 -2.87 4.37
CA ILE A 58 -17.70 -3.47 3.06
C ILE A 58 -17.43 -4.98 3.21
N ALA A 59 -16.69 -5.41 4.24
CA ALA A 59 -16.43 -6.81 4.53
C ALA A 59 -17.73 -7.60 4.71
N SER A 60 -18.67 -7.05 5.48
CA SER A 60 -20.01 -7.63 5.66
C SER A 60 -20.80 -7.70 4.34
N TRP A 61 -20.75 -6.64 3.52
CA TRP A 61 -21.37 -6.66 2.19
C TRP A 61 -20.77 -7.73 1.26
N LEU A 62 -19.43 -7.83 1.20
CA LEU A 62 -18.74 -8.85 0.42
C LEU A 62 -19.18 -10.26 0.84
N HIS A 63 -19.31 -10.50 2.14
CA HIS A 63 -19.82 -11.76 2.67
C HIS A 63 -21.27 -12.03 2.21
N ARG A 64 -22.16 -11.04 2.29
CA ARG A 64 -23.56 -11.17 1.85
C ARG A 64 -23.71 -11.48 0.36
N ILE A 65 -22.82 -10.95 -0.49
CA ILE A 65 -22.85 -11.23 -1.94
C ILE A 65 -22.11 -12.52 -2.32
N GLY A 66 -21.66 -13.32 -1.34
CA GLY A 66 -21.16 -14.67 -1.58
C GLY A 66 -19.63 -14.82 -1.58
N ILE A 67 -18.86 -13.78 -1.24
CA ILE A 67 -17.41 -13.90 -1.05
C ILE A 67 -17.11 -14.65 0.25
N ARG A 68 -16.19 -15.58 0.19
CA ARG A 68 -15.75 -16.42 1.32
C ARG A 68 -14.23 -16.33 1.48
N PRO A 69 -13.67 -16.74 2.64
CA PRO A 69 -12.24 -16.84 2.81
C PRO A 69 -11.58 -17.62 1.66
N ARG A 70 -10.41 -17.18 1.21
CA ARG A 70 -9.62 -17.70 0.08
C ARG A 70 -10.20 -17.46 -1.33
N ASP A 71 -11.37 -16.84 -1.46
CA ASP A 71 -11.83 -16.34 -2.75
C ASP A 71 -10.92 -15.21 -3.24
N ARG A 72 -10.81 -15.06 -4.57
CA ARG A 72 -10.03 -13.99 -5.19
C ARG A 72 -10.97 -12.89 -5.67
N VAL A 73 -10.66 -11.65 -5.31
CA VAL A 73 -11.40 -10.46 -5.72
C VAL A 73 -10.46 -9.57 -6.51
N ALA A 74 -10.73 -9.42 -7.81
CA ALA A 74 -10.00 -8.49 -8.64
C ALA A 74 -10.40 -7.05 -8.31
N ILE A 75 -9.44 -6.13 -8.31
CA ILE A 75 -9.68 -4.70 -8.09
C ILE A 75 -9.07 -3.91 -9.23
N LEU A 76 -9.89 -3.16 -9.97
CA LEU A 76 -9.48 -2.30 -11.08
C LEU A 76 -9.91 -0.87 -10.80
N ASP A 77 -9.01 -0.08 -10.25
CA ASP A 77 -9.22 1.36 -10.11
C ASP A 77 -7.86 2.09 -10.07
N VAL A 78 -7.92 3.40 -10.18
CA VAL A 78 -6.83 4.29 -9.82
C VAL A 78 -6.73 4.44 -8.29
N ASN A 79 -5.80 5.27 -7.83
CA ASN A 79 -5.65 5.56 -6.41
C ASN A 79 -6.92 6.25 -5.88
N SER A 80 -7.62 5.63 -4.94
CA SER A 80 -8.84 6.18 -4.35
C SER A 80 -9.00 5.69 -2.91
N LEU A 81 -9.79 6.42 -2.11
CA LEU A 81 -10.22 5.94 -0.80
C LEU A 81 -10.95 4.59 -0.94
N ASN A 82 -11.80 4.46 -1.96
CA ASN A 82 -12.57 3.24 -2.19
C ASN A 82 -11.67 2.04 -2.53
N PHE A 83 -10.57 2.22 -3.28
CA PHE A 83 -9.58 1.17 -3.50
C PHE A 83 -8.98 0.68 -2.18
N MET A 84 -8.54 1.62 -1.32
CA MET A 84 -7.94 1.28 -0.02
C MET A 84 -8.91 0.54 0.89
N LEU A 85 -10.15 1.02 0.97
CA LEU A 85 -11.22 0.41 1.76
C LEU A 85 -11.53 -1.00 1.26
N ALA A 86 -11.71 -1.17 -0.06
CA ALA A 86 -11.98 -2.47 -0.67
C ALA A 86 -10.83 -3.46 -0.46
N ALA A 87 -9.58 -3.01 -0.63
CA ALA A 87 -8.41 -3.87 -0.43
C ALA A 87 -8.32 -4.39 1.01
N CYS A 88 -8.56 -3.52 2.00
CA CYS A 88 -8.58 -3.91 3.40
C CYS A 88 -9.78 -4.80 3.74
N ALA A 89 -10.97 -4.53 3.17
CA ALA A 89 -12.18 -5.31 3.41
C ALA A 89 -12.10 -6.75 2.88
N VAL A 90 -11.54 -6.92 1.68
CA VAL A 90 -11.25 -8.25 1.12
C VAL A 90 -10.27 -9.01 2.01
N GLY A 91 -9.18 -8.38 2.45
CA GLY A 91 -8.22 -8.99 3.37
C GLY A 91 -8.81 -9.29 4.75
N ALA A 92 -9.73 -8.46 5.26
CA ALA A 92 -10.36 -8.60 6.56
C ALA A 92 -11.23 -9.87 6.68
N ILE A 93 -11.79 -10.35 5.57
CA ILE A 93 -12.59 -11.59 5.51
C ILE A 93 -11.78 -12.80 5.02
N GLY A 94 -10.45 -12.66 4.95
CA GLY A 94 -9.54 -13.73 4.50
C GLY A 94 -9.64 -14.03 3.00
N ALA A 95 -10.31 -13.18 2.22
CA ALA A 95 -10.26 -13.22 0.77
C ALA A 95 -8.99 -12.53 0.25
N ILE A 96 -8.70 -12.72 -1.02
CA ILE A 96 -7.40 -12.43 -1.62
C ILE A 96 -7.60 -11.38 -2.72
N ILE A 97 -6.93 -10.24 -2.60
CA ILE A 97 -7.01 -9.20 -3.62
C ILE A 97 -6.16 -9.57 -4.84
N VAL A 98 -6.68 -9.29 -6.03
CA VAL A 98 -5.95 -9.37 -7.30
C VAL A 98 -5.94 -7.96 -7.91
N PRO A 99 -5.02 -7.08 -7.49
CA PRO A 99 -4.97 -5.72 -8.01
C PRO A 99 -4.59 -5.73 -9.49
N LEU A 100 -5.45 -5.18 -10.34
CA LEU A 100 -5.25 -5.08 -11.79
C LEU A 100 -4.60 -3.74 -12.15
N ASN A 101 -3.66 -3.78 -13.08
CA ASN A 101 -3.05 -2.57 -13.60
C ASN A 101 -3.98 -1.92 -14.62
N TYR A 102 -4.52 -0.74 -14.28
CA TYR A 102 -5.43 0.01 -15.14
C TYR A 102 -4.82 0.52 -16.46
N ARG A 103 -3.51 0.33 -16.68
CA ARG A 103 -2.84 0.62 -17.96
C ARG A 103 -2.75 -0.61 -18.88
N GLN A 104 -3.14 -1.78 -18.40
CA GLN A 104 -3.21 -2.99 -19.22
C GLN A 104 -4.46 -2.97 -20.11
N ARG A 105 -4.46 -3.76 -21.18
CA ARG A 105 -5.67 -3.96 -21.98
C ARG A 105 -6.45 -5.14 -21.43
N VAL A 106 -7.70 -5.27 -21.88
CA VAL A 106 -8.62 -6.32 -21.46
C VAL A 106 -8.04 -7.74 -21.58
N PRO A 107 -7.31 -8.14 -22.64
CA PRO A 107 -6.74 -9.49 -22.72
C PRO A 107 -5.76 -9.81 -21.57
N GLU A 108 -4.91 -8.87 -21.19
CA GLU A 108 -3.95 -9.02 -20.09
C GLU A 108 -4.65 -9.07 -18.73
N MET A 109 -5.71 -8.29 -18.54
CA MET A 109 -6.55 -8.34 -17.33
C MET A 109 -7.32 -9.67 -17.24
N ARG A 110 -7.91 -10.11 -18.36
CA ARG A 110 -8.64 -11.38 -18.45
C ARG A 110 -7.76 -12.56 -18.12
N TYR A 111 -6.51 -12.56 -18.60
CA TYR A 111 -5.54 -13.59 -18.23
C TYR A 111 -5.38 -13.67 -16.71
N GLN A 112 -5.17 -12.54 -16.03
CA GLN A 112 -5.00 -12.50 -14.57
C GLN A 112 -6.26 -12.94 -13.83
N ILE A 113 -7.44 -12.53 -14.28
CA ILE A 113 -8.72 -12.96 -13.71
C ILE A 113 -8.88 -14.48 -13.80
N ARG A 114 -8.61 -15.06 -14.98
CA ARG A 114 -8.74 -16.50 -15.21
C ARG A 114 -7.68 -17.31 -14.46
N ASP A 115 -6.42 -16.88 -14.49
CA ASP A 115 -5.30 -17.56 -13.85
C ASP A 115 -5.44 -17.53 -12.32
N SER A 116 -5.83 -16.39 -11.75
CA SER A 116 -6.10 -16.29 -10.31
C SER A 116 -7.41 -16.94 -9.90
N GLY A 117 -8.32 -17.19 -10.84
CA GLY A 117 -9.68 -17.63 -10.57
C GLY A 117 -10.46 -16.61 -9.74
N ALA A 118 -10.31 -15.31 -10.02
CA ALA A 118 -11.11 -14.28 -9.37
C ALA A 118 -12.60 -14.53 -9.61
N ARG A 119 -13.43 -14.35 -8.57
CA ARG A 119 -14.88 -14.55 -8.65
C ARG A 119 -15.64 -13.24 -8.82
N LEU A 120 -15.05 -12.12 -8.38
CA LEU A 120 -15.64 -10.79 -8.38
C LEU A 120 -14.61 -9.77 -8.88
N LEU A 121 -15.07 -8.79 -9.66
CA LEU A 121 -14.32 -7.58 -9.98
C LEU A 121 -14.95 -6.37 -9.27
N LEU A 122 -14.17 -5.72 -8.41
CA LEU A 122 -14.46 -4.38 -7.91
C LEU A 122 -13.78 -3.35 -8.82
N VAL A 123 -14.54 -2.41 -9.36
CA VAL A 123 -14.07 -1.53 -10.45
C VAL A 123 -14.53 -0.09 -10.29
N GLY A 124 -13.70 0.90 -10.59
CA GLY A 124 -14.14 2.29 -10.65
C GLY A 124 -14.95 2.58 -11.91
N SER A 125 -15.92 3.50 -11.86
CA SER A 125 -16.83 3.79 -13.00
C SER A 125 -16.10 4.20 -14.29
N ARG A 126 -14.89 4.77 -14.17
CA ARG A 126 -13.98 5.07 -15.29
C ARG A 126 -13.58 3.86 -16.15
N TYR A 127 -13.79 2.62 -15.67
CA TYR A 127 -13.43 1.37 -16.33
C TYR A 127 -14.65 0.48 -16.59
N ASP A 128 -15.83 1.08 -16.79
CA ASP A 128 -17.07 0.33 -17.07
C ASP A 128 -16.96 -0.53 -18.33
N SER A 129 -16.27 -0.06 -19.38
CA SER A 129 -16.05 -0.84 -20.61
C SER A 129 -15.25 -2.11 -20.35
N GLU A 130 -14.22 -2.03 -19.53
CA GLU A 130 -13.39 -3.16 -19.11
C GLU A 130 -14.20 -4.09 -18.21
N ALA A 131 -15.03 -3.54 -17.32
CA ALA A 131 -15.92 -4.31 -16.46
C ALA A 131 -16.91 -5.15 -17.28
N GLU A 132 -17.58 -4.54 -18.27
CA GLU A 132 -18.49 -5.25 -19.19
C GLU A 132 -17.77 -6.36 -19.96
N ALA A 133 -16.57 -6.08 -20.47
CA ALA A 133 -15.80 -7.04 -21.24
C ALA A 133 -15.25 -8.22 -20.41
N LEU A 134 -15.13 -8.07 -19.09
CA LEU A 134 -14.60 -9.07 -18.15
C LEU A 134 -15.68 -9.75 -17.30
N ALA A 135 -16.91 -9.20 -17.26
CA ALA A 135 -17.97 -9.67 -16.37
C ALA A 135 -18.31 -11.16 -16.55
N SER A 136 -18.25 -11.69 -17.77
CA SER A 136 -18.55 -13.10 -18.06
C SER A 136 -17.45 -14.07 -17.62
N ASP A 137 -16.25 -13.57 -17.30
CA ASP A 137 -15.15 -14.37 -16.75
C ASP A 137 -15.25 -14.52 -15.21
N LEU A 138 -16.25 -13.91 -14.58
CA LEU A 138 -16.39 -13.77 -13.12
C LEU A 138 -17.75 -14.30 -12.66
N GLU A 139 -17.77 -15.27 -11.74
CA GLU A 139 -19.00 -15.88 -11.24
C GLU A 139 -19.98 -14.87 -10.59
N LEU A 140 -19.44 -13.89 -9.86
CA LEU A 140 -20.20 -12.83 -9.19
C LEU A 140 -20.23 -11.52 -10.02
N GLY A 141 -19.65 -11.54 -11.22
CA GLY A 141 -19.59 -10.41 -12.14
C GLY A 141 -18.71 -9.25 -11.65
N ALA A 142 -19.06 -8.05 -12.09
CA ALA A 142 -18.41 -6.79 -11.71
C ALA A 142 -19.33 -5.91 -10.85
N ARG A 143 -18.74 -5.14 -9.94
CA ARG A 143 -19.41 -4.18 -9.04
C ARG A 143 -18.61 -2.89 -8.94
N ARG A 144 -19.29 -1.74 -9.02
CA ARG A 144 -18.63 -0.44 -8.95
C ARG A 144 -18.17 -0.08 -7.53
N LEU A 145 -16.95 0.42 -7.39
CA LEU A 145 -16.39 0.96 -6.14
C LEU A 145 -16.93 2.35 -5.79
N ASP A 146 -17.41 3.09 -6.77
CA ASP A 146 -17.99 4.43 -6.66
C ASP A 146 -19.49 4.44 -7.00
N GLY A 147 -20.11 3.25 -7.09
CA GLY A 147 -21.54 3.11 -7.32
C GLY A 147 -22.38 3.13 -6.04
N ASP A 148 -23.69 3.33 -6.21
CA ASP A 148 -24.65 3.54 -5.11
C ASP A 148 -24.64 2.41 -4.08
N VAL A 149 -24.49 1.15 -4.50
CA VAL A 149 -24.44 0.00 -3.59
C VAL A 149 -23.22 0.07 -2.68
N PHE A 150 -22.04 0.39 -3.24
CA PHE A 150 -20.82 0.52 -2.45
C PHE A 150 -20.92 1.70 -1.49
N GLN A 151 -21.43 2.85 -1.96
CA GLN A 151 -21.64 4.04 -1.12
C GLN A 151 -22.64 3.80 0.01
N ALA A 152 -23.72 3.07 -0.25
CA ALA A 152 -24.69 2.68 0.77
C ALA A 152 -24.04 1.80 1.86
N CYS A 153 -23.13 0.90 1.47
CA CYS A 153 -22.40 0.06 2.43
C CYS A 153 -21.53 0.88 3.38
N LEU A 154 -20.90 1.96 2.91
CA LEU A 154 -20.04 2.80 3.77
C LEU A 154 -20.78 3.34 5.00
N SER A 155 -22.11 3.53 4.90
CA SER A 155 -22.94 4.12 5.96
C SER A 155 -23.78 3.11 6.76
N ALA A 156 -23.64 1.80 6.50
CA ALA A 156 -24.57 0.78 7.02
C ALA A 156 -24.52 0.59 8.56
N GLY A 157 -23.43 0.98 9.23
CA GLY A 157 -23.36 1.12 10.70
C GLY A 157 -23.32 -0.21 11.49
N ASP A 158 -23.28 -1.34 10.81
CA ASP A 158 -23.45 -2.71 11.32
C ASP A 158 -22.18 -3.59 11.13
N GLY A 159 -21.03 -2.95 10.85
CA GLY A 159 -19.84 -3.48 10.19
C GLY A 159 -19.20 -4.80 10.61
N ALA A 160 -19.59 -5.45 11.69
CA ALA A 160 -19.03 -6.77 12.04
C ALA A 160 -20.07 -7.80 12.46
N ALA A 161 -21.37 -7.46 12.54
CA ALA A 161 -22.35 -8.34 13.17
C ALA A 161 -22.49 -9.70 12.45
N ASP A 162 -22.27 -9.72 11.13
CA ASP A 162 -22.59 -10.86 10.28
C ASP A 162 -21.39 -11.48 9.54
N VAL A 163 -20.14 -11.13 9.90
CA VAL A 163 -18.96 -11.62 9.17
C VAL A 163 -17.85 -12.14 10.08
N GLU A 164 -17.39 -13.36 9.78
CA GLU A 164 -16.21 -13.94 10.40
C GLU A 164 -14.95 -13.28 9.84
N LEU A 165 -14.17 -12.66 10.73
CA LEU A 165 -12.95 -11.94 10.38
C LEU A 165 -11.74 -12.86 10.41
N GLU A 166 -10.84 -12.69 9.44
CA GLU A 166 -9.61 -13.46 9.33
C GLU A 166 -8.52 -12.86 10.22
N HIS A 167 -8.08 -13.66 11.19
CA HIS A 167 -7.02 -13.30 12.14
C HIS A 167 -5.74 -14.11 11.95
N ASN A 168 -5.74 -15.12 11.07
CA ASN A 168 -4.55 -15.86 10.74
C ASN A 168 -3.68 -15.06 9.76
N SER A 169 -2.55 -14.55 10.26
CA SER A 169 -1.58 -13.82 9.42
C SER A 169 -0.95 -14.67 8.30
N ASP A 170 -0.98 -16.00 8.40
CA ASP A 170 -0.48 -16.86 7.32
C ASP A 170 -1.48 -17.02 6.17
N SER A 171 -2.71 -16.52 6.31
CA SER A 171 -3.67 -16.46 5.22
C SER A 171 -3.18 -15.53 4.09
N PRO A 172 -3.39 -15.91 2.81
CA PRO A 172 -3.06 -15.05 1.68
C PRO A 172 -3.84 -13.72 1.73
N PHE A 173 -3.17 -12.64 1.36
CA PHE A 173 -3.73 -11.29 1.26
C PHE A 173 -3.88 -10.84 -0.19
N ALA A 174 -2.82 -11.01 -0.99
CA ALA A 174 -2.78 -10.51 -2.36
C ALA A 174 -2.13 -11.48 -3.34
N ILE A 175 -2.56 -11.44 -4.60
CA ILE A 175 -1.85 -12.03 -5.75
C ILE A 175 -1.45 -10.89 -6.67
N CYS A 176 -0.17 -10.55 -6.70
CA CYS A 176 0.35 -9.50 -7.56
C CYS A 176 1.01 -10.11 -8.81
N TYR A 177 0.50 -9.77 -9.99
CA TYR A 177 1.08 -10.25 -11.24
C TYR A 177 2.26 -9.40 -11.68
N THR A 178 3.29 -10.09 -12.17
CA THR A 178 4.48 -9.42 -12.69
C THR A 178 4.79 -9.86 -14.11
N SER A 179 5.36 -8.95 -14.89
CA SER A 179 5.76 -9.18 -16.28
C SER A 179 7.00 -10.07 -16.28
N GLY A 180 6.82 -11.39 -16.13
CA GLY A 180 7.92 -12.34 -16.18
C GLY A 180 8.71 -12.23 -17.48
N THR A 181 10.01 -12.55 -17.41
CA THR A 181 10.94 -12.45 -18.56
C THR A 181 10.72 -13.53 -19.63
N THR A 182 9.89 -14.54 -19.34
CA THR A 182 9.56 -15.63 -20.27
C THR A 182 8.08 -16.01 -20.14
N GLY A 183 7.26 -15.62 -21.12
CA GLY A 183 5.86 -16.04 -21.23
C GLY A 183 4.83 -15.14 -20.52
N ASN A 184 3.70 -15.73 -20.12
CA ASN A 184 2.61 -15.00 -19.48
C ASN A 184 3.00 -14.49 -18.08
N PRO A 185 2.36 -13.42 -17.57
CA PRO A 185 2.60 -12.91 -16.23
C PRO A 185 2.44 -13.99 -15.14
N LYS A 186 3.24 -13.90 -14.09
CA LYS A 186 3.19 -14.84 -12.93
C LYS A 186 2.58 -14.14 -11.73
N GLY A 187 1.62 -14.79 -11.07
CA GLY A 187 1.01 -14.28 -9.84
C GLY A 187 1.87 -14.61 -8.61
N ALA A 188 2.37 -13.58 -7.92
CA ALA A 188 3.06 -13.72 -6.64
C ALA A 188 2.06 -13.64 -5.49
N VAL A 189 1.93 -14.73 -4.73
CA VAL A 189 1.05 -14.80 -3.55
C VAL A 189 1.76 -14.17 -2.35
N ILE A 190 1.08 -13.27 -1.65
CA ILE A 190 1.59 -12.52 -0.51
C ILE A 190 0.64 -12.76 0.66
N THR A 191 1.14 -13.30 1.77
CA THR A 191 0.35 -13.50 3.00
C THR A 191 0.19 -12.20 3.77
N GLN A 192 -0.79 -12.15 4.68
CA GLN A 192 -0.96 -11.00 5.58
C GLN A 192 0.28 -10.76 6.44
N ARG A 193 0.96 -11.82 6.91
CA ARG A 193 2.22 -11.76 7.64
C ARG A 193 3.32 -11.11 6.80
N VAL A 194 3.49 -11.53 5.55
CA VAL A 194 4.49 -10.92 4.64
C VAL A 194 4.14 -9.46 4.39
N ALA A 195 2.87 -9.15 4.16
CA ALA A 195 2.41 -7.78 3.96
C ALA A 195 2.71 -6.89 5.18
N HIS A 196 2.38 -7.36 6.39
CA HIS A 196 2.66 -6.68 7.63
C HIS A 196 4.16 -6.47 7.84
N MET A 197 4.97 -7.52 7.64
CA MET A 197 6.43 -7.42 7.81
C MET A 197 7.06 -6.45 6.82
N ARG A 198 6.57 -6.40 5.58
CA ARG A 198 7.01 -5.42 4.58
C ARG A 198 6.61 -4.00 4.94
N ALA A 199 5.38 -3.81 5.43
CA ALA A 199 4.91 -2.52 5.92
C ALA A 199 5.74 -2.03 7.12
N LEU A 200 6.05 -2.91 8.09
CA LEU A 200 6.91 -2.61 9.23
C LEU A 200 8.35 -2.29 8.82
N LYS A 201 8.90 -3.03 7.85
CA LYS A 201 10.23 -2.75 7.29
C LYS A 201 10.28 -1.35 6.65
N LEU A 202 9.32 -1.03 5.79
CA LEU A 202 9.22 0.29 5.16
C LEU A 202 9.07 1.40 6.21
N LEU A 203 8.23 1.17 7.23
CA LEU A 203 8.07 2.08 8.36
C LEU A 203 9.41 2.41 9.01
N TYR A 204 10.21 1.39 9.31
CA TYR A 204 11.51 1.55 9.95
C TYR A 204 12.55 2.22 9.02
N GLU A 205 12.70 1.73 7.80
CA GLU A 205 13.70 2.24 6.84
C GLU A 205 13.46 3.69 6.42
N LEU A 206 12.19 4.08 6.30
CA LEU A 206 11.78 5.44 5.94
C LEU A 206 11.71 6.38 7.15
N GLY A 207 11.87 5.84 8.36
CA GLY A 207 11.63 6.57 9.60
C GLY A 207 10.24 7.20 9.62
N LEU A 208 9.22 6.46 9.16
CA LEU A 208 7.84 6.93 9.13
C LEU A 208 7.39 7.28 10.54
N ARG A 209 6.80 8.46 10.67
CA ARG A 209 6.32 9.03 11.92
C ARG A 209 4.81 9.05 11.90
N HIS A 210 4.23 8.99 13.10
CA HIS A 210 2.79 9.08 13.23
C HIS A 210 2.27 10.38 12.61
N ASP A 211 2.89 11.52 12.87
CA ASP A 211 2.55 12.86 12.39
C ASP A 211 2.91 13.13 10.91
N ASP A 212 3.41 12.12 10.18
CA ASP A 212 3.61 12.30 8.74
C ASP A 212 2.29 12.40 7.97
N VAL A 213 2.32 13.24 6.94
CA VAL A 213 1.29 13.35 5.91
C VAL A 213 1.90 12.83 4.61
N MET A 214 1.44 11.67 4.16
CA MET A 214 1.97 10.90 3.04
C MET A 214 1.14 11.14 1.79
N HIS A 215 1.72 11.75 0.76
CA HIS A 215 1.05 11.85 -0.53
C HIS A 215 1.35 10.62 -1.40
N MET A 216 0.31 9.82 -1.63
CA MET A 216 0.36 8.52 -2.31
C MET A 216 0.28 8.69 -3.83
N THR A 217 1.41 8.97 -4.50
CA THR A 217 1.38 9.31 -5.95
C THR A 217 1.60 8.13 -6.89
N THR A 218 2.28 7.07 -6.45
CA THR A 218 2.46 5.88 -7.29
C THR A 218 1.21 4.98 -7.25
N PRO A 219 0.93 4.18 -8.29
CA PRO A 219 -0.32 3.42 -8.36
C PRO A 219 -0.46 2.36 -7.26
N MET A 220 -1.62 2.30 -6.60
CA MET A 220 -1.93 1.38 -5.49
C MET A 220 -2.05 -0.08 -5.92
N PHE A 221 -2.28 -0.36 -7.21
CA PHE A 221 -2.23 -1.74 -7.70
C PHE A 221 -0.80 -2.33 -7.63
N HIS A 222 0.24 -1.49 -7.57
CA HIS A 222 1.60 -1.94 -7.37
C HIS A 222 1.85 -2.27 -5.90
N ILE A 223 2.55 -3.38 -5.67
CA ILE A 223 2.81 -3.89 -4.33
C ILE A 223 3.56 -2.89 -3.45
N SER A 224 4.46 -2.08 -4.02
CA SER A 224 5.22 -1.08 -3.27
C SER A 224 4.32 -0.01 -2.65
N CYS A 225 3.36 0.53 -3.41
CA CYS A 225 2.43 1.54 -2.93
C CYS A 225 1.42 0.94 -1.94
N LEU A 226 0.91 -0.26 -2.24
CA LEU A 226 0.02 -0.99 -1.35
C LEU A 226 0.66 -1.25 0.03
N MET A 227 1.91 -1.74 0.06
CA MET A 227 2.64 -1.99 1.30
C MET A 227 2.98 -0.69 2.04
N LEU A 228 3.31 0.39 1.32
CA LEU A 228 3.51 1.71 1.90
C LEU A 228 2.23 2.23 2.58
N SER A 229 1.07 2.04 1.95
CA SER A 229 -0.24 2.38 2.53
C SER A 229 -0.49 1.62 3.83
N LEU A 230 -0.20 0.31 3.86
CA LEU A 230 -0.27 -0.48 5.11
C LEU A 230 0.71 0.04 6.18
N GLY A 231 1.90 0.49 5.78
CA GLY A 231 2.86 1.13 6.69
C GLY A 231 2.30 2.41 7.32
N GLY A 232 1.60 3.23 6.53
CA GLY A 232 0.88 4.42 7.02
C GLY A 232 -0.22 4.06 8.02
N LEU A 233 -0.98 2.99 7.76
CA LEU A 233 -2.00 2.48 8.70
C LEU A 233 -1.39 2.03 10.02
N LEU A 234 -0.31 1.22 9.98
CA LEU A 234 0.41 0.78 11.17
C LEU A 234 0.98 1.95 11.98
N ARG A 235 1.49 2.98 11.31
CA ARG A 235 2.16 4.10 11.96
C ARG A 235 1.21 5.19 12.46
N GLY A 236 0.01 5.25 11.91
CA GLY A 236 -0.95 6.32 12.16
C GLY A 236 -0.71 7.57 11.31
N SER A 237 -0.04 7.43 10.17
CA SER A 237 0.26 8.52 9.24
C SER A 237 -0.95 8.84 8.36
N THR A 238 -1.20 10.12 8.11
CA THR A 238 -2.32 10.55 7.25
C THR A 238 -1.93 10.35 5.78
N GLN A 239 -2.80 9.75 4.98
CA GLN A 239 -2.56 9.45 3.57
C GLN A 239 -3.38 10.37 2.67
N VAL A 240 -2.71 11.24 1.91
CA VAL A 240 -3.33 12.11 0.90
C VAL A 240 -3.30 11.39 -0.44
N VAL A 241 -4.47 11.10 -0.97
CA VAL A 241 -4.65 10.29 -2.18
C VAL A 241 -5.24 11.16 -3.28
N ALA A 242 -4.68 11.05 -4.49
CA ALA A 242 -5.25 11.65 -5.69
C ALA A 242 -5.34 10.57 -6.78
N PRO A 243 -6.39 10.56 -7.61
CA PRO A 243 -6.60 9.55 -8.66
C PRO A 243 -5.40 9.37 -9.59
N GLN A 244 -4.78 10.47 -10.01
CA GLN A 244 -3.63 10.44 -10.90
C GLN A 244 -2.62 11.49 -10.47
N PHE A 245 -1.36 11.21 -10.79
CA PHE A 245 -0.31 12.20 -10.63
C PHE A 245 -0.51 13.33 -11.64
N ASP A 246 -0.55 14.55 -11.13
CA ASP A 246 -0.43 15.78 -11.87
C ASP A 246 0.51 16.71 -11.09
N VAL A 247 1.39 17.42 -11.79
CA VAL A 247 2.46 18.20 -11.14
C VAL A 247 1.86 19.36 -10.34
N ASP A 248 0.96 20.14 -10.93
CA ASP A 248 0.35 21.30 -10.29
C ASP A 248 -0.47 20.88 -9.07
N SER A 249 -1.32 19.86 -9.25
CA SER A 249 -2.14 19.29 -8.18
C SER A 249 -1.27 18.73 -7.05
N THR A 250 -0.17 18.04 -7.36
CA THR A 250 0.76 17.49 -6.37
C THR A 250 1.37 18.60 -5.51
N LEU A 251 1.88 19.67 -6.13
CA LEU A 251 2.47 20.81 -5.42
C LEU A 251 1.42 21.55 -4.57
N ALA A 252 0.20 21.71 -5.10
CA ALA A 252 -0.91 22.28 -4.36
C ALA A 252 -1.29 21.43 -3.14
N LEU A 253 -1.32 20.09 -3.27
CA LEU A 253 -1.57 19.18 -2.16
C LEU A 253 -0.44 19.23 -1.11
N ILE A 254 0.82 19.35 -1.54
CA ILE A 254 1.96 19.52 -0.64
C ILE A 254 1.77 20.75 0.24
N GLY A 255 1.47 21.90 -0.35
CA GLY A 255 1.23 23.13 0.39
C GLY A 255 -0.03 23.08 1.25
N ARG A 256 -1.16 22.59 0.69
CA ARG A 256 -2.47 22.60 1.34
C ARG A 256 -2.55 21.67 2.56
N HIS A 257 -1.96 20.49 2.46
CA HIS A 257 -2.06 19.45 3.50
C HIS A 257 -0.79 19.33 4.33
N GLY A 258 0.25 20.14 4.05
CA GLY A 258 1.53 20.04 4.76
C GLY A 258 2.18 18.68 4.58
N VAL A 259 2.20 18.16 3.34
CA VAL A 259 2.76 16.84 3.03
C VAL A 259 4.21 16.79 3.48
N THR A 260 4.54 15.77 4.28
CA THR A 260 5.90 15.52 4.79
C THR A 260 6.57 14.35 4.09
N PHE A 261 5.80 13.48 3.46
CA PHE A 261 6.29 12.30 2.79
C PHE A 261 5.66 12.19 1.41
N ILE A 262 6.46 11.93 0.38
CA ILE A 262 5.95 11.62 -0.96
C ILE A 262 6.67 10.40 -1.53
N ASN A 263 5.92 9.47 -2.12
CA ASN A 263 6.47 8.39 -2.95
C ASN A 263 6.32 8.75 -4.42
N VAL A 264 7.39 8.66 -5.19
CA VAL A 264 7.46 9.01 -6.61
C VAL A 264 8.22 7.95 -7.40
N VAL A 265 8.27 8.13 -8.72
CA VAL A 265 9.25 7.48 -9.60
C VAL A 265 10.18 8.55 -10.19
N PRO A 266 11.37 8.20 -10.72
CA PRO A 266 12.30 9.20 -11.24
C PRO A 266 11.69 10.16 -12.27
N THR A 267 10.79 9.69 -13.12
CA THR A 267 10.08 10.54 -14.10
C THR A 267 9.19 11.57 -13.43
N ILE A 268 8.46 11.21 -12.37
CA ILE A 268 7.65 12.13 -11.57
C ILE A 268 8.51 13.21 -10.93
N LEU A 269 9.63 12.79 -10.31
CA LEU A 269 10.56 13.74 -9.69
C LEU A 269 11.14 14.70 -10.73
N SER A 270 11.58 14.19 -11.89
CA SER A 270 12.07 15.03 -12.99
C SER A 270 11.01 16.00 -13.51
N MET A 271 9.74 15.59 -13.61
CA MET A 271 8.65 16.48 -14.04
C MET A 271 8.44 17.65 -13.06
N ILE A 272 8.56 17.41 -11.75
CA ILE A 272 8.48 18.47 -10.73
C ILE A 272 9.70 19.40 -10.82
N LEU A 273 10.91 18.84 -10.92
CA LEU A 273 12.16 19.60 -10.91
C LEU A 273 12.38 20.43 -12.18
N ASN A 274 11.88 19.98 -13.33
CA ASN A 274 12.04 20.65 -14.61
C ASN A 274 10.94 21.68 -14.91
N ARG A 275 10.06 22.00 -13.96
CA ARG A 275 9.10 23.08 -14.16
C ARG A 275 9.82 24.43 -14.32
N PRO A 276 9.34 25.32 -15.20
CA PRO A 276 9.96 26.64 -15.38
C PRO A 276 9.99 27.51 -14.12
N ASP A 277 8.99 27.36 -13.23
CA ASP A 277 8.79 28.14 -12.01
C ASP A 277 9.28 27.42 -10.74
N PHE A 278 9.95 26.28 -10.88
CA PHE A 278 10.37 25.47 -9.74
C PHE A 278 11.28 26.26 -8.79
N THR A 279 10.95 26.21 -7.50
CA THR A 279 11.85 26.65 -6.43
C THR A 279 11.92 25.60 -5.33
N PRO A 280 13.07 25.40 -4.66
CA PRO A 280 13.17 24.46 -3.53
C PRO A 280 12.15 24.71 -2.41
N ALA A 281 11.66 25.95 -2.27
CA ALA A 281 10.63 26.32 -1.30
C ALA A 281 9.31 25.55 -1.51
N MET A 282 9.00 25.13 -2.74
CA MET A 282 7.82 24.33 -3.06
C MET A 282 7.83 22.95 -2.40
N LEU A 283 9.02 22.44 -2.04
CA LEU A 283 9.22 21.14 -1.42
C LEU A 283 9.66 21.24 0.05
N LYS A 284 9.71 22.44 0.64
CA LYS A 284 10.24 22.69 1.99
C LYS A 284 9.53 21.91 3.10
N GLY A 285 8.26 21.56 2.91
CA GLY A 285 7.50 20.75 3.87
C GLY A 285 7.89 19.27 3.89
N LEU A 286 8.55 18.79 2.83
CA LEU A 286 8.91 17.38 2.69
C LEU A 286 10.11 17.03 3.59
N ARG A 287 9.91 15.97 4.36
CA ARG A 287 10.91 15.26 5.17
C ARG A 287 11.43 14.01 4.46
N VAL A 288 10.66 13.43 3.55
CA VAL A 288 11.03 12.22 2.79
C VAL A 288 10.51 12.30 1.37
N ILE A 289 11.38 12.03 0.40
CA ILE A 289 11.05 11.80 -1.01
C ILE A 289 11.50 10.40 -1.35
N MET A 290 10.59 9.43 -1.24
CA MET A 290 10.85 8.05 -1.62
C MET A 290 10.71 7.93 -3.14
N TYR A 291 11.73 7.45 -3.86
CA TYR A 291 11.58 7.04 -5.25
C TYR A 291 11.70 5.53 -5.40
N THR A 292 11.10 4.95 -6.44
CA THR A 292 11.11 3.49 -6.65
C THR A 292 11.20 3.15 -8.15
N ALA A 293 11.28 1.86 -8.48
CA ALA A 293 11.18 1.28 -9.83
C ALA A 293 12.35 1.49 -10.80
N ALA A 294 13.13 2.57 -10.70
CA ALA A 294 14.31 2.76 -11.54
C ALA A 294 15.45 3.48 -10.78
N PRO A 295 16.73 3.17 -11.09
CA PRO A 295 17.84 3.97 -10.59
C PRO A 295 17.77 5.38 -11.17
N ILE A 296 18.11 6.37 -10.34
CA ILE A 296 18.27 7.75 -10.79
C ILE A 296 19.76 8.10 -10.76
N SER A 297 20.25 8.69 -11.85
CA SER A 297 21.51 9.43 -11.81
C SER A 297 21.18 10.78 -11.20
N PHE A 298 21.55 11.01 -9.94
CA PHE A 298 21.22 12.26 -9.24
C PHE A 298 21.76 13.47 -10.01
N PRO A 299 20.90 14.38 -10.54
CA PRO A 299 21.34 15.74 -10.76
C PRO A 299 21.47 16.38 -9.37
N ILE A 300 22.59 17.04 -9.08
CA ILE A 300 22.69 17.93 -7.92
C ILE A 300 21.64 19.03 -8.14
N VAL A 301 20.53 18.99 -7.41
CA VAL A 301 19.56 20.10 -7.39
C VAL A 301 20.02 21.07 -6.31
N PRO A 302 20.49 22.28 -6.65
CA PRO A 302 20.92 23.24 -5.64
C PRO A 302 19.79 23.52 -4.65
N GLY A 303 20.04 23.28 -3.36
CA GLY A 303 19.07 23.50 -2.27
C GLY A 303 18.23 22.29 -1.86
N ILE A 304 18.42 21.11 -2.46
CA ILE A 304 17.81 19.85 -1.99
C ILE A 304 18.91 18.83 -1.68
N ASP A 305 19.04 18.47 -0.42
CA ASP A 305 19.97 17.44 0.05
C ASP A 305 19.27 16.07 0.05
N PHE A 306 19.56 15.26 -0.97
CA PHE A 306 19.08 13.88 -1.09
C PHE A 306 20.00 12.95 -0.28
N ALA A 307 19.76 12.81 1.02
CA ALA A 307 20.58 11.92 1.86
C ALA A 307 20.31 10.43 1.55
N GLY A 308 21.33 9.73 1.05
CA GLY A 308 21.54 8.27 1.12
C GLY A 308 20.55 7.36 0.39
N VAL A 309 21.06 6.40 -0.40
CA VAL A 309 20.28 5.33 -1.05
C VAL A 309 20.29 4.08 -0.17
N VAL A 310 19.14 3.66 0.35
CA VAL A 310 18.92 2.31 0.91
C VAL A 310 18.50 1.38 -0.22
N ARG A 311 19.38 0.43 -0.55
CA ARG A 311 19.15 -0.59 -1.56
C ARG A 311 18.82 -1.89 -0.83
N ASP A 312 17.55 -2.29 -0.81
CA ASP A 312 17.19 -3.65 -0.41
C ASP A 312 17.32 -4.56 -1.64
N SER A 313 18.07 -5.65 -1.51
CA SER A 313 18.34 -6.59 -2.60
C SER A 313 17.44 -7.81 -2.44
N ALA A 314 16.16 -7.65 -2.80
CA ALA A 314 15.25 -8.78 -2.98
C ALA A 314 14.22 -8.46 -4.07
N ALA A 315 14.60 -8.76 -5.32
CA ALA A 315 13.84 -8.57 -6.56
C ALA A 315 13.43 -7.11 -6.90
N PRO A 316 13.68 -6.61 -8.12
CA PRO A 316 13.40 -5.22 -8.51
C PRO A 316 11.91 -4.83 -8.41
N GLU A 317 11.01 -5.80 -8.36
CA GLU A 317 9.56 -5.61 -8.19
C GLU A 317 9.11 -5.58 -6.72
N PHE A 318 9.97 -6.06 -5.79
CA PHE A 318 9.67 -6.22 -4.36
C PHE A 318 10.61 -5.41 -3.45
N ALA A 319 11.54 -4.65 -4.02
CA ALA A 319 12.49 -3.84 -3.27
C ALA A 319 12.71 -2.46 -3.93
N PRO A 320 12.11 -1.39 -3.38
CA PRO A 320 12.41 -0.04 -3.84
C PRO A 320 13.83 0.39 -3.40
N ALA A 321 14.58 1.00 -4.31
CA ALA A 321 15.77 1.78 -3.95
C ALA A 321 15.30 3.09 -3.31
N THR A 322 15.40 3.20 -2.00
CA THR A 322 14.84 4.32 -1.23
C THR A 322 15.91 5.39 -1.03
N ALA A 323 15.67 6.65 -1.38
CA ALA A 323 16.44 7.77 -0.83
C ALA A 323 15.59 8.59 0.13
N CYS A 324 16.20 9.13 1.18
CA CYS A 324 15.50 9.89 2.22
C CYS A 324 16.08 11.30 2.33
N CYS A 325 15.39 12.31 1.84
CA CYS A 325 15.85 13.71 1.93
C CYS A 325 15.55 14.30 3.32
N SER A 326 16.48 14.30 4.27
CA SER A 326 16.29 15.08 5.49
C SER A 326 16.78 16.52 5.30
N PRO A 327 16.10 17.55 5.84
CA PRO A 327 16.72 18.86 6.03
C PRO A 327 18.04 18.68 6.79
N ALA A 328 19.10 19.36 6.32
CA ALA A 328 20.45 19.25 6.86
C ALA A 328 20.44 19.22 8.41
N GLY A 329 20.79 18.06 8.98
CA GLY A 329 20.91 17.86 10.43
C GLY A 329 20.16 16.67 11.06
N ALA A 330 19.29 15.94 10.33
CA ALA A 330 18.52 14.86 10.97
C ALA A 330 19.35 13.61 11.32
N TRP A 331 20.46 13.35 10.61
CA TRP A 331 21.36 12.22 10.91
C TRP A 331 22.29 12.45 12.11
N ALA A 332 22.40 13.68 12.63
CA ALA A 332 23.28 13.96 13.76
C ALA A 332 22.80 13.33 15.09
N ARG A 333 21.54 12.87 15.18
CA ARG A 333 20.96 12.31 16.42
C ARG A 333 20.95 10.79 16.52
N HIS A 334 21.10 10.08 15.40
CA HIS A 334 21.17 8.63 15.37
C HIS A 334 22.28 8.26 14.38
N GLY A 335 23.44 7.89 14.91
CA GLY A 335 24.63 7.59 14.12
C GLY A 335 24.37 6.52 13.05
N PRO A 336 25.20 6.46 12.00
CA PRO A 336 25.03 5.47 10.95
C PRO A 336 25.09 4.06 11.54
N ALA A 337 24.10 3.23 11.21
CA ALA A 337 24.19 1.80 11.45
C ALA A 337 25.38 1.27 10.64
N VAL A 338 26.46 0.97 11.34
CA VAL A 338 27.64 0.31 10.76
C VAL A 338 27.21 -1.08 10.33
N LEU A 339 27.18 -1.33 9.03
CA LEU A 339 27.03 -2.68 8.50
C LEU A 339 28.31 -3.48 8.81
N PRO A 340 28.22 -4.74 9.27
CA PRO A 340 29.40 -5.60 9.36
C PRO A 340 29.95 -5.83 7.95
N ASN A 341 31.23 -5.48 7.76
CA ASN A 341 31.96 -5.66 6.52
C ASN A 341 31.80 -7.09 5.98
N ALA A 342 31.38 -7.22 4.72
CA ALA A 342 31.52 -8.46 3.97
C ALA A 342 33.01 -8.80 3.82
N PRO A 343 33.43 -10.06 4.01
CA PRO A 343 34.84 -10.44 3.89
C PRO A 343 35.23 -10.52 2.42
N GLY A 344 36.17 -9.68 1.99
CA GLY A 344 36.84 -9.85 0.69
C GLY A 344 37.10 -8.57 -0.08
N SER A 345 38.01 -7.74 0.40
CA SER A 345 38.85 -6.91 -0.48
C SER A 345 40.10 -6.48 0.29
N SER A 346 41.21 -7.16 0.00
CA SER A 346 42.54 -6.76 0.46
C SER A 346 42.93 -5.41 -0.15
N PRO A 347 43.59 -4.52 0.61
CA PRO A 347 44.08 -3.25 0.08
C PRO A 347 45.38 -3.49 -0.70
N SER A 348 45.36 -3.27 -2.02
CA SER A 348 46.58 -3.07 -2.80
C SER A 348 46.89 -1.58 -2.85
N GLY A 349 48.02 -1.19 -2.27
CA GLY A 349 48.50 0.18 -2.22
C GLY A 349 49.03 0.71 -3.56
N CYS A 350 48.84 2.00 -3.79
CA CYS A 350 49.87 3.06 -3.83
C CYS A 350 49.14 4.40 -4.00
#